data_AF-A0A172TW98-F1
#
_entry.id   AF-A0A172TW98-F1
#
_cell.length_a   1.000
_cell.length_b   1.000
_cell.length_c   1.000
_cell.angle_alpha   90.00
_cell.angle_beta   90.00
_cell.angle_gamma   90.00
#
_symmetry.space_group_name_H-M   'P 1'
#
loop_
_entity.id
_entity.type
_entity.pdbx_description
1 polymer ?
#
loop_
_entity_poly.entity_id
_entity_poly.type
_entity_poly.pdbx_seq_one_letter_code
_entity_poly.pdbx_strand_id
1 'polypeptide(L)' 'MITKVVKDNELYVYYNGKILYKRWLKEGYGKVMDRSPFTARDTESFKQFIKDRPANKEKE' A
#
# COMPACT_ATOMS: atom_id res chain seq x y z
N MET A 1 2.78 1.49 -12.07
CA MET A 1 1.93 2.66 -11.73
C MET A 1 0.77 2.21 -10.86
N ILE A 2 0.57 2.88 -9.71
CA ILE A 2 -0.55 2.63 -8.80
C ILE A 2 -1.62 3.69 -9.07
N THR A 3 -2.87 3.27 -9.27
CA THR A 3 -4.00 4.17 -9.48
C THR A 3 -5.08 3.88 -8.46
N LYS A 4 -5.62 4.92 -7.83
CA LYS A 4 -6.72 4.82 -6.86
C LYS A 4 -7.95 5.49 -7.46
N VAL A 5 -9.08 4.81 -7.39
CA VAL A 5 -10.36 5.31 -7.88
C VAL A 5 -11.39 5.12 -6.78
N VAL A 6 -12.13 6.19 -6.45
CA VAL A 6 -13.26 6.13 -5.52
C VAL A 6 -14.54 6.36 -6.31
N LYS A 7 -15.49 5.45 -6.20
CA LYS A 7 -16.78 5.52 -6.89
C LYS A 7 -17.85 4.87 -6.00
N ASP A 8 -18.98 5.54 -5.79
CA ASP A 8 -20.16 4.97 -5.12
C ASP A 8 -19.87 4.29 -3.75
N ASN A 9 -19.03 4.91 -2.91
CA ASN A 9 -18.56 4.34 -1.63
C ASN A 9 -17.71 3.07 -1.78
N GLU A 10 -17.10 2.86 -2.93
CA GLU A 10 -16.17 1.79 -3.21
C GLU A 10 -14.81 2.38 -3.60
N LEU A 11 -13.74 1.90 -2.97
CA LEU A 11 -12.37 2.24 -3.31
C LEU A 11 -11.76 1.09 -4.11
N TYR A 12 -11.24 1.42 -5.28
CA TYR A 12 -10.53 0.50 -6.16
C TYR A 12 -9.07 0.93 -6.25
N VAL A 13 -8.17 -0.03 -6.07
CA VAL A 13 -6.73 0.17 -6.24
C VAL A 13 -6.27 -0.71 -7.38
N TYR A 14 -5.68 -0.08 -8.38
CA TYR A 14 -5.11 -0.73 -9.55
C TYR A 14 -3.58 -0.65 -9.49
N TYR A 15 -2.93 -1.71 -9.95
CA TYR A 15 -1.50 -1.77 -10.18
C TYR A 15 -1.24 -2.22 -11.61
N ASN A 16 -0.56 -1.38 -12.41
CA ASN A 16 -0.30 -1.66 -13.84
C ASN A 16 -1.56 -2.07 -14.62
N GLY A 17 -2.69 -1.41 -14.35
CA GLY A 17 -3.97 -1.69 -15.02
C GLY A 17 -4.76 -2.89 -14.47
N LYS A 18 -4.20 -3.69 -13.55
CA LYS A 18 -4.90 -4.80 -12.89
C LYS A 18 -5.47 -4.38 -11.54
N ILE A 19 -6.65 -4.88 -11.19
CA ILE A 19 -7.27 -4.61 -9.88
C ILE A 19 -6.53 -5.38 -8.79
N LEU A 20 -5.96 -4.65 -7.83
CA LEU A 20 -5.22 -5.21 -6.71
C LEU A 20 -6.14 -5.35 -5.49
N TYR A 21 -6.90 -4.31 -5.19
CA TYR A 21 -7.70 -4.22 -3.97
C TYR A 21 -9.01 -3.47 -4.21
N LYS A 22 -10.07 -3.94 -3.54
CA LYS A 22 -11.37 -3.29 -3.46
C LYS A 22 -11.76 -3.10 -2.00
N ARG A 23 -12.26 -1.92 -1.63
CA ARG A 23 -12.85 -1.65 -0.31
C ARG A 23 -14.25 -1.09 -0.45
N TRP A 24 -15.18 -1.58 0.35
CA TRP A 24 -16.48 -0.95 0.54
C TRP A 24 -16.34 0.02 1.70
N LEU A 25 -16.35 1.31 1.40
CA LEU A 25 -16.17 2.38 2.39
C LEU A 25 -17.36 2.45 3.35
N LYS A 26 -18.57 2.16 2.86
CA LYS A 26 -19.78 2.11 3.67
C LYS A 26 -19.75 1.00 4.73
N GLU A 27 -19.34 -0.20 4.31
CA GLU A 27 -19.38 -1.39 5.16
C GLU A 27 -18.07 -1.63 5.92
N GLY A 28 -17.03 -0.84 5.64
CA GLY A 28 -15.73 -0.89 6.32
C GLY A 28 -14.81 -2.05 5.91
N TYR A 29 -15.29 -3.06 5.19
CA TYR A 29 -14.51 -4.22 4.76
C TYR A 29 -13.93 -4.09 3.34
N GLY A 30 -12.92 -4.91 3.03
CA GLY A 30 -12.28 -4.92 1.72
C GLY A 30 -11.75 -6.30 1.33
N LYS A 31 -11.49 -6.48 0.04
CA LYS A 31 -11.03 -7.72 -0.57
C LYS A 31 -9.84 -7.45 -1.48
N VAL A 32 -8.76 -8.20 -1.27
CA VAL A 32 -7.61 -8.25 -2.17
C VAL A 32 -7.93 -9.23 -3.29
N MET A 33 -7.86 -8.78 -4.54
CA MET A 33 -8.26 -9.55 -5.71
C MET A 33 -7.09 -10.28 -6.36
N ASP A 34 -5.88 -9.74 -6.26
CA ASP A 34 -4.69 -10.31 -6.86
C ASP A 34 -3.70 -10.74 -5.77
N ARG A 35 -3.42 -12.04 -5.70
CA ARG A 35 -2.33 -12.62 -4.90
C ARG A 35 -1.08 -12.82 -5.77
N SER A 36 -0.84 -12.01 -6.80
CA SER A 36 0.47 -12.03 -7.44
C SER A 36 1.53 -11.91 -6.34
N PRO A 37 2.55 -12.79 -6.33
CA PRO A 37 3.68 -12.60 -5.45
C PRO A 37 4.30 -11.27 -5.85
N PHE A 38 4.03 -10.24 -5.06
CA PHE A 38 4.81 -9.03 -5.08
C PHE A 38 6.23 -9.50 -4.80
N THR A 39 7.05 -9.58 -5.83
CA THR A 39 8.47 -9.83 -5.64
C THR A 39 8.95 -8.59 -4.90
N ALA A 40 9.29 -8.77 -3.63
CA ALA A 40 9.60 -7.69 -2.69
C ALA A 40 10.98 -7.08 -3.03
N ARG A 41 11.15 -6.61 -4.26
CA ARG A 41 12.31 -5.83 -4.73
C ARG A 41 12.38 -4.45 -4.08
N ASP A 42 11.33 -4.04 -3.35
CA ASP A 42 11.28 -2.77 -2.63
C ASP A 42 11.61 -2.90 -1.13
N THR A 43 11.92 -4.11 -0.64
CA THR A 43 12.28 -4.29 0.79
C THR A 43 13.62 -3.64 1.12
N GLU A 44 14.56 -3.62 0.18
CA GLU A 44 15.87 -3.01 0.37
C GLU A 44 15.74 -1.48 0.48
N SER A 45 14.91 -0.87 -0.37
CA SER A 45 14.58 0.56 -0.31
C SER A 45 13.87 0.93 0.99
N PHE A 46 12.95 0.09 1.48
CA PHE A 46 12.26 0.31 2.76
C PHE A 46 13.21 0.19 3.97
N LYS A 47 14.16 -0.76 3.97
CA LYS A 47 15.18 -0.87 5.02
C LYS A 47 16.14 0.31 5.03
N GLN A 48 16.55 0.81 3.86
CA GLN A 48 17.44 1.97 3.78
C GLN A 48 16.77 3.22 4.38
N PHE A 49 15.47 3.42 4.15
CA PHE A 49 14.73 4.56 4.71
C PHE A 49 14.69 4.60 6.24
N ILE A 50 14.71 3.44 6.92
CA ILE A 50 14.80 3.37 8.38
C ILE A 50 16.22 3.64 8.88
N LYS A 51 17.24 3.26 8.10
CA LYS A 51 18.65 3.43 8.48
C LYS A 51 19.12 4.88 8.36
N ASP A 52 18.55 5.65 7.44
CA ASP A 52 18.90 7.05 7.17
C ASP A 52 18.16 8.07 8.06
N ARG A 53 17.22 7.64 8.93
CA ARG A 53 16.74 8.54 9.99
C ARG A 53 17.76 8.54 11.14
N PRO A 54 18.38 9.69 11.48
CA PRO A 54 19.06 9.79 12.76
C PRO A 54 18.01 9.56 13.85
N ALA A 55 18.21 8.53 14.66
CA ALA A 55 17.44 8.31 15.87
C ALA A 55 17.57 9.57 16.73
N ASN A 56 16.53 10.40 16.75
CA ASN A 56 16.42 11.47 17.74
C ASN A 56 16.33 10.79 19.09
N LYS A 57 17.48 10.59 19.74
CA LYS A 57 17.56 10.26 21.15
C LYS A 57 17.09 11.49 21.90
N GLU A 58 15.81 11.52 22.26
CA GLU A 58 15.35 12.35 23.36
C GLU A 58 16.16 11.92 24.60
N LYS A 59 17.12 12.76 24.96
CA LYS A 59 17.88 12.73 26.20
C LYS A 59 17.22 13.71 27.17
N GLU A 60 17.20 13.25 28.43
CA GLU A 60 16.92 13.96 29.69
C GLU A 60 15.46 14.20 30.06
#